data_AF-A0A151F6E7-F1
#
_entry.id   AF-A0A151F6E7-F1
#
_cell.length_a   1.000
_cell.length_b   1.000
_cell.length_c   1.000
_cell.angle_alpha   90.00
_cell.angle_beta   90.00
_cell.angle_gamma   90.00
#
_symmetry.space_group_name_H-M   'P 1'
#
loop_
_entity.id
_entity.type
_entity.pdbx_description
1 polymer ?
#
loop_
_entity_poly.entity_id
_entity_poly.type
_entity_poly.pdbx_seq_one_letter_code
_entity_poly.pdbx_strand_id
1 'polypeptide(L)'
;MTDDTGLNLSLFPRWDDSCIWRSVDSGILIFRITEQVAEEGPAEVFHAVQNIRLNREGKDTWTLCMGENTIETIVQTLQQSYEGDENAIQDDVVTMVEKLHEEGYLLLEESPHPATHELDEMATPTRNDDVISNVVEDNFVIMNMKTSEVHSFGKHLEPLWDMCDSTHTVGDILSAAANTEETLFFLQFLVKLGLVELKK
;
A
#
# COMPACT_ATOMS: atom_id res chain seq x y z
N MET A 1 -19.35 3.70 -33.66
CA MET A 1 -18.05 3.91 -33.01
C MET A 1 -18.00 2.88 -31.92
N THR A 2 -17.15 1.88 -32.09
CA THR A 2 -16.95 0.79 -31.14
C THR A 2 -15.83 1.25 -30.22
N ASP A 3 -16.17 1.68 -29.01
CA ASP A 3 -15.18 1.83 -27.95
C ASP A 3 -14.65 0.44 -27.64
N ASP A 4 -13.37 0.26 -27.96
CA ASP A 4 -12.61 -0.97 -27.88
C ASP A 4 -11.75 -0.97 -26.61
N THR A 5 -12.30 -0.48 -25.49
CA THR A 5 -11.71 -0.75 -24.19
C THR A 5 -12.04 -2.20 -23.86
N GLY A 6 -11.13 -3.10 -24.26
CA GLY A 6 -11.27 -4.55 -24.18
C GLY A 6 -11.31 -5.11 -22.74
N LEU A 7 -11.34 -4.26 -21.72
CA LEU A 7 -11.48 -4.66 -20.33
C LEU A 7 -12.89 -5.21 -20.06
N ASN A 8 -12.94 -6.44 -19.55
CA ASN A 8 -14.21 -7.02 -19.12
C ASN A 8 -14.69 -6.35 -17.82
N LEU A 9 -15.79 -5.59 -17.89
CA LEU A 9 -16.36 -4.87 -16.74
C LEU A 9 -16.86 -5.80 -15.61
N SER A 10 -16.98 -7.10 -15.86
CA SER A 10 -17.36 -8.09 -14.85
C SER A 10 -16.19 -8.55 -13.96
N LEU A 11 -14.97 -8.08 -14.20
CA LEU A 11 -13.79 -8.43 -13.39
C LEU A 11 -13.77 -7.67 -12.07
N PHE A 12 -13.14 -8.27 -11.07
CA PHE A 12 -12.95 -7.74 -9.72
C PHE A 12 -11.53 -7.18 -9.58
N PRO A 13 -11.32 -5.85 -9.68
CA PRO A 13 -10.02 -5.26 -9.44
C PRO A 13 -9.69 -5.28 -7.95
N ARG A 14 -8.47 -5.71 -7.64
CA ARG A 14 -7.92 -5.79 -6.29
C ARG A 14 -6.54 -5.16 -6.24
N TRP A 15 -6.20 -4.46 -5.15
CA TRP A 15 -4.81 -4.09 -4.86
C TRP A 15 -3.88 -5.31 -4.84
N ASP A 16 -2.72 -5.17 -5.48
CA ASP A 16 -1.64 -6.14 -5.32
C ASP A 16 -1.11 -6.14 -3.87
N ASP A 17 -0.76 -7.32 -3.35
CA ASP A 17 -0.30 -7.46 -1.96
C ASP A 17 1.02 -6.74 -1.68
N SER A 18 1.80 -6.39 -2.71
CA SER A 18 2.98 -5.55 -2.58
C SER A 18 2.67 -4.06 -2.39
N CYS A 19 1.41 -3.65 -2.52
CA CYS A 19 1.01 -2.27 -2.40
C CYS A 19 0.67 -1.87 -0.96
N ILE A 20 1.14 -0.68 -0.57
CA ILE A 20 0.66 0.05 0.60
C ILE A 20 0.33 1.47 0.18
N TRP A 21 -0.54 2.17 0.90
CA TRP A 21 -0.96 3.50 0.49
C TRP A 21 -1.40 4.35 1.67
N ARG A 22 -1.45 5.66 1.44
CA ARG A 22 -1.98 6.62 2.41
C ARG A 22 -2.72 7.76 1.70
N SER A 23 -3.76 8.27 2.34
CA SER A 23 -4.44 9.47 1.89
C SER A 23 -3.51 10.68 2.01
N VAL A 24 -3.69 11.63 1.10
CA VAL A 24 -3.15 12.99 1.19
C VAL A 24 -4.26 13.97 0.82
N ASP A 25 -4.14 15.24 1.19
CA ASP A 25 -5.22 16.23 1.02
C ASP A 25 -5.83 16.30 -0.39
N SER A 26 -5.03 15.99 -1.42
CA SER A 26 -5.46 16.06 -2.82
C SER A 26 -5.70 14.70 -3.49
N GLY A 27 -5.68 13.59 -2.75
CA GLY A 27 -5.79 12.25 -3.33
C GLY A 27 -5.12 11.15 -2.50
N ILE A 28 -4.35 10.29 -3.16
CA ILE A 28 -3.72 9.12 -2.54
C ILE A 28 -2.30 8.92 -3.09
N LEU A 29 -1.39 8.49 -2.22
CA LEU A 29 -0.04 8.08 -2.59
C LEU A 29 0.07 6.57 -2.38
N ILE A 30 0.37 5.85 -3.44
CA ILE A 30 0.47 4.39 -3.45
C ILE A 30 1.93 4.03 -3.65
N PHE A 31 2.44 3.12 -2.82
CA PHE A 31 3.76 2.55 -2.91
C PHE A 31 3.65 1.07 -3.21
N ARG A 32 4.41 0.60 -4.19
CA ARG A 32 4.56 -0.81 -4.51
C ARG A 32 5.97 -1.25 -4.13
N ILE A 33 6.06 -2.24 -3.25
CA ILE A 33 7.31 -2.72 -2.66
C ILE A 33 7.59 -4.11 -3.23
N THR A 34 8.52 -4.19 -4.20
CA THR A 34 8.87 -5.46 -4.85
C THR A 34 10.26 -5.92 -4.42
N GLU A 35 10.38 -7.22 -4.17
CA GLU A 35 11.69 -7.84 -4.00
C GLU A 35 12.41 -7.91 -5.36
N GLN A 36 13.64 -7.41 -5.40
CA GLN A 36 14.54 -7.54 -6.52
C GLN A 36 15.76 -8.34 -6.09
N VAL A 37 16.18 -9.26 -6.96
CA VAL A 37 17.43 -10.01 -6.78
C VAL A 37 18.49 -9.29 -7.60
N ALA A 38 19.61 -8.93 -6.96
CA ALA A 38 20.74 -8.36 -7.69
C ALA A 38 21.19 -9.32 -8.81
N GLU A 39 21.21 -8.84 -10.06
CA GLU A 39 21.57 -9.65 -11.23
C GLU A 39 23.05 -10.07 -11.23
N GLU A 40 23.90 -9.35 -10.47
CA GLU A 40 25.33 -9.61 -10.36
C GLU A 40 25.80 -9.56 -8.90
N GLY A 41 26.14 -10.71 -8.31
CA GLY A 41 26.67 -10.81 -6.94
C GLY A 41 26.17 -12.05 -6.19
N PRO A 42 26.53 -12.21 -4.89
CA PRO A 42 25.75 -13.10 -4.03
C PRO A 42 24.28 -12.66 -4.05
N ALA A 43 23.34 -13.60 -3.94
CA ALA A 43 21.90 -13.32 -4.02
C ALA A 43 21.43 -12.41 -2.89
N GLU A 44 21.65 -11.11 -3.04
CA GLU A 44 21.14 -10.06 -2.18
C GLU A 44 19.77 -9.65 -2.72
N VAL A 45 18.75 -9.84 -1.86
CA VAL A 45 17.39 -9.36 -2.11
C VAL A 45 17.30 -7.96 -1.52
N PHE A 46 16.89 -7.00 -2.35
CA PHE A 46 16.58 -5.64 -1.92
C PHE A 46 15.16 -5.26 -2.38
N HIS A 47 14.58 -4.27 -1.75
CA HIS A 47 13.24 -3.79 -2.01
C HIS A 47 13.29 -2.58 -2.95
N ALA A 48 12.72 -2.74 -4.14
CA ALA A 48 12.43 -1.62 -5.02
C ALA A 48 11.09 -1.00 -4.63
N VAL A 49 11.10 0.31 -4.38
CA VAL A 49 9.89 1.07 -4.05
C VAL A 49 9.51 1.95 -5.23
N GLN A 50 8.42 1.59 -5.92
CA GLN A 50 7.79 2.42 -6.94
C GLN A 50 6.60 3.15 -6.32
N ASN A 51 6.34 4.39 -6.73
CA ASN A 51 5.19 5.13 -6.23
C ASN A 51 4.45 5.88 -7.33
N ILE A 52 3.14 5.98 -7.14
CA ILE A 52 2.24 6.80 -7.96
C ILE A 52 1.36 7.64 -7.06
N ARG A 53 0.96 8.80 -7.57
CA ARG A 53 0.00 9.67 -6.92
C ARG A 53 -1.24 9.77 -7.79
N LEU A 54 -2.38 9.44 -7.20
CA LEU A 54 -3.67 9.67 -7.84
C LEU A 54 -4.29 10.94 -7.26
N ASN A 55 -5.12 11.59 -8.07
CA ASN A 55 -5.97 12.71 -7.64
C ASN A 55 -7.11 12.20 -6.75
N ARG A 56 -8.09 13.07 -6.48
CA ARG A 56 -9.23 12.74 -5.63
C ARG A 56 -10.11 11.66 -6.26
N GLU A 57 -10.43 11.79 -7.54
CA GLU A 57 -11.27 10.86 -8.26
C GLU A 57 -10.60 9.47 -8.34
N GLY A 58 -9.30 9.45 -8.63
CA GLY A 58 -8.51 8.23 -8.63
C GLY A 58 -8.35 7.61 -7.23
N LYS A 59 -8.34 8.41 -6.15
CA LYS A 59 -8.43 7.87 -4.78
C LYS A 59 -9.72 7.09 -4.60
N ASP A 60 -10.86 7.66 -4.99
CA ASP A 60 -12.15 7.02 -4.79
C ASP A 60 -12.25 5.72 -5.59
N THR A 61 -11.81 5.74 -6.87
CA THR A 61 -11.69 4.53 -7.68
C THR A 61 -10.78 3.50 -7.02
N TRP A 62 -9.59 3.90 -6.58
CA TRP A 62 -8.65 3.01 -5.89
C TRP A 62 -9.27 2.38 -4.64
N THR A 63 -9.97 3.15 -3.81
CA THR A 63 -10.61 2.63 -2.59
C THR A 63 -11.68 1.58 -2.85
N LEU A 64 -12.30 1.61 -4.03
CA LEU A 64 -13.31 0.62 -4.44
C LEU A 64 -12.69 -0.62 -5.10
N CYS A 65 -11.44 -0.56 -5.57
CA CYS A 65 -10.65 -1.67 -6.12
C CYS A 65 -10.08 -2.60 -5.04
N MET A 66 -10.91 -2.99 -4.08
CA MET A 66 -10.52 -3.86 -2.96
C MET A 66 -10.80 -5.34 -3.20
N GLY A 67 -11.15 -5.74 -4.44
CA GLY A 67 -11.45 -7.14 -4.81
C GLY A 67 -12.87 -7.61 -4.50
N GLU A 68 -13.74 -6.73 -3.98
CA GLU A 68 -15.15 -7.05 -3.67
C GLU A 68 -16.14 -6.56 -4.73
N ASN A 69 -15.79 -5.50 -5.46
CA ASN A 69 -16.64 -4.86 -6.45
C ASN A 69 -16.18 -5.22 -7.86
N THR A 70 -17.12 -5.45 -8.78
CA THR A 70 -16.77 -5.48 -10.20
C THR A 70 -16.48 -4.07 -10.70
N ILE A 71 -15.75 -3.93 -11.82
CA ILE A 71 -15.54 -2.62 -12.46
C ILE A 71 -16.88 -1.93 -12.75
N GLU A 72 -17.89 -2.68 -13.22
CA GLU A 72 -19.25 -2.16 -13.41
C GLU A 72 -19.83 -1.57 -12.11
N THR A 73 -19.68 -2.26 -10.97
CA THR A 73 -20.18 -1.79 -9.67
C THR A 73 -19.44 -0.53 -9.21
N ILE A 74 -18.14 -0.45 -9.47
CA ILE A 74 -17.32 0.73 -9.17
C ILE A 74 -17.82 1.94 -9.97
N VAL A 75 -18.02 1.77 -11.28
CA VAL A 75 -18.56 2.83 -12.16
C VAL A 75 -19.91 3.32 -11.65
N GLN A 76 -20.85 2.40 -11.36
CA GLN A 76 -22.17 2.76 -10.85
C GLN A 76 -22.11 3.51 -9.51
N THR A 77 -21.18 3.12 -8.63
CA THR A 77 -20.98 3.79 -7.33
C THR A 77 -20.45 5.21 -7.50
N LEU A 78 -19.50 5.40 -8.42
CA LEU A 78 -18.93 6.72 -8.71
C LEU A 78 -19.94 7.62 -9.44
N GLN A 79 -20.74 7.10 -10.36
CA GLN A 79 -21.84 7.83 -10.99
C GLN A 79 -22.88 8.37 -9.99
N GLN A 80 -23.14 7.63 -8.90
CA GLN A 80 -24.02 8.12 -7.84
C GLN A 80 -23.37 9.21 -6.97
N SER A 81 -22.04 9.25 -6.93
CA SER A 81 -21.26 10.16 -6.08
C SER A 81 -20.88 11.46 -6.81
N TYR A 82 -20.78 11.41 -8.13
CA TYR A 82 -20.32 12.51 -8.98
C TYR A 82 -21.43 12.98 -9.93
N GLU A 83 -21.66 14.28 -10.00
CA GLU A 83 -22.49 14.90 -11.04
C GLU A 83 -21.67 14.98 -12.34
N GLY A 84 -21.60 13.88 -13.08
CA GLY A 84 -20.80 13.75 -14.32
C GLY A 84 -21.52 12.99 -15.44
N ASP A 85 -20.94 13.05 -16.64
CA ASP A 85 -21.40 12.22 -17.75
C ASP A 85 -21.03 10.76 -17.49
N GLU A 86 -22.00 9.86 -17.65
CA GLU A 86 -21.85 8.44 -17.31
C GLU A 86 -20.76 7.76 -18.14
N ASN A 87 -20.65 8.09 -19.44
CA ASN A 87 -19.62 7.50 -20.30
C ASN A 87 -18.24 8.04 -19.91
N ALA A 88 -18.12 9.33 -19.60
CA ALA A 88 -16.85 9.91 -19.14
C ALA A 88 -16.36 9.26 -17.84
N ILE A 89 -17.26 9.02 -16.86
CA ILE A 89 -16.90 8.33 -15.61
C ILE A 89 -16.46 6.89 -15.90
N GLN A 90 -17.18 6.19 -16.76
CA GLN A 90 -16.83 4.83 -17.14
C GLN A 90 -15.44 4.78 -17.81
N ASP A 91 -15.20 5.64 -18.79
CA ASP A 91 -13.94 5.69 -19.53
C ASP A 91 -12.76 6.01 -18.62
N ASP A 92 -12.93 6.95 -17.69
CA ASP A 92 -11.90 7.32 -16.70
C ASP A 92 -11.57 6.15 -15.77
N VAL A 93 -12.60 5.44 -15.26
CA VAL A 93 -12.42 4.27 -14.40
C VAL A 93 -11.72 3.14 -15.16
N VAL A 94 -12.18 2.80 -16.37
CA VAL A 94 -11.61 1.72 -17.17
C VAL A 94 -10.15 2.03 -17.52
N THR A 95 -9.88 3.24 -18.03
CA THR A 95 -8.51 3.67 -18.37
C THR A 95 -7.58 3.60 -17.15
N MET A 96 -8.06 4.03 -15.98
CA MET A 96 -7.28 3.95 -14.75
C MET A 96 -7.02 2.49 -14.34
N VAL A 97 -8.04 1.63 -14.35
CA VAL A 97 -7.91 0.22 -13.94
C VAL A 97 -6.98 -0.53 -14.90
N GLU A 98 -7.12 -0.36 -16.21
CA GLU A 98 -6.22 -0.94 -17.22
C GLU A 98 -4.77 -0.52 -16.95
N LYS A 99 -4.53 0.79 -16.81
CA LYS A 99 -3.18 1.31 -16.57
C LYS A 99 -2.56 0.77 -15.28
N LEU A 100 -3.32 0.78 -14.18
CA LEU A 100 -2.80 0.28 -12.89
C LEU A 100 -2.60 -1.22 -12.88
N HIS A 101 -3.39 -1.97 -13.66
CA HIS A 101 -3.17 -3.39 -13.87
C HIS A 101 -1.89 -3.65 -14.66
N GLU A 102 -1.68 -2.96 -15.77
CA GLU A 102 -0.46 -3.06 -16.60
C GLU A 102 0.81 -2.68 -15.81
N GLU A 103 0.71 -1.68 -14.94
CA GLU A 103 1.81 -1.26 -14.05
C GLU A 103 1.98 -2.16 -12.81
N GLY A 104 1.08 -3.14 -12.61
CA GLY A 104 1.15 -4.15 -11.54
C GLY A 104 0.75 -3.64 -10.15
N TYR A 105 -0.03 -2.56 -10.07
CA TYR A 105 -0.65 -2.08 -8.82
C TYR A 105 -1.98 -2.78 -8.53
N LEU A 106 -2.67 -3.25 -9.58
CA LEU A 106 -3.93 -3.97 -9.48
C LEU A 106 -3.82 -5.37 -10.11
N LEU A 107 -4.49 -6.32 -9.45
CA LEU A 107 -4.83 -7.64 -9.97
C LEU A 107 -6.29 -7.59 -10.45
N LEU A 108 -6.57 -8.28 -11.55
CA LEU A 108 -7.93 -8.43 -12.08
C LEU A 108 -8.35 -9.89 -11.95
N GLU A 109 -9.44 -10.12 -11.21
CA GLU A 109 -9.88 -11.46 -10.86
C GLU A 109 -11.28 -11.76 -11.39
N GLU A 110 -11.56 -13.04 -11.68
CA GLU A 110 -12.86 -13.49 -12.18
C GLU A 110 -13.91 -13.66 -11.08
N SER A 111 -13.48 -13.68 -9.82
CA SER A 111 -14.32 -13.88 -8.64
C SER A 111 -13.90 -12.95 -7.50
N PRO A 112 -14.82 -12.58 -6.59
CA PRO A 112 -14.48 -11.75 -5.45
C PRO A 112 -13.38 -12.38 -4.59
N HIS A 113 -12.33 -11.63 -4.33
CA HIS A 113 -11.23 -12.04 -3.47
C HIS A 113 -10.67 -10.79 -2.79
N PRO A 114 -11.17 -10.43 -1.58
CA PRO A 114 -10.87 -9.14 -0.96
C PRO A 114 -9.38 -8.95 -0.64
N ALA A 115 -8.84 -7.76 -0.88
CA ALA A 115 -7.48 -7.38 -0.47
C ALA A 115 -7.38 -7.34 1.05
N THR A 116 -6.25 -7.78 1.59
CA THR A 116 -5.95 -7.60 3.02
C THR A 116 -5.10 -6.35 3.21
N HIS A 117 -5.75 -5.25 3.55
CA HIS A 117 -5.05 -4.01 3.91
C HIS A 117 -4.78 -3.91 5.41
N GLU A 118 -5.62 -4.51 6.24
CA GLU A 118 -5.49 -4.39 7.69
C GLU A 118 -4.41 -5.32 8.24
N LEU A 119 -3.59 -4.79 9.14
CA LEU A 119 -2.71 -5.60 9.98
C LEU A 119 -3.57 -6.24 11.07
N ASP A 120 -3.26 -7.48 11.44
CA ASP A 120 -3.93 -8.16 12.55
C ASP A 120 -3.69 -7.37 13.85
N GLU A 121 -4.75 -6.75 14.39
CA GLU A 121 -4.66 -5.88 15.57
C GLU A 121 -4.09 -6.60 16.80
N MET A 122 -4.24 -7.93 16.86
CA MET A 122 -3.74 -8.74 17.96
C MET A 122 -2.28 -9.18 17.77
N ALA A 123 -1.72 -8.99 16.58
CA ALA A 123 -0.33 -9.36 16.34
C ALA A 123 0.63 -8.41 17.04
N THR A 124 1.79 -8.91 17.46
CA THR A 124 2.84 -8.12 18.09
C THR A 124 4.01 -7.90 17.11
N PRO A 125 4.25 -6.66 16.66
CA PRO A 125 5.40 -6.35 15.82
C PRO A 125 6.71 -6.56 16.57
N THR A 126 7.64 -7.27 15.95
CA THR A 126 8.99 -7.54 16.46
C THR A 126 10.01 -7.06 15.44
N ARG A 127 10.93 -6.19 15.86
CA ARG A 127 12.08 -5.77 15.04
C ARG A 127 12.95 -6.98 14.69
N ASN A 128 13.43 -7.00 13.45
CA ASN A 128 14.40 -8.00 13.01
C ASN A 128 15.77 -7.75 13.68
N ASP A 129 16.42 -8.81 14.15
CA ASP A 129 17.72 -8.73 14.85
C ASP A 129 18.86 -8.17 13.96
N ASP A 130 18.73 -8.33 12.63
CA ASP A 130 19.66 -7.78 11.65
C ASP A 130 19.41 -6.29 11.36
N VAL A 131 18.43 -5.66 12.02
CA VAL A 131 18.06 -4.27 11.77
C VAL A 131 18.52 -3.38 12.93
N ILE A 132 19.28 -2.34 12.60
CA ILE A 132 19.70 -1.32 13.55
C ILE A 132 19.02 0.00 13.23
N SER A 133 18.86 0.85 14.24
CA SER A 133 18.28 2.18 14.07
C SER A 133 19.09 3.24 14.82
N ASN A 134 19.10 4.45 14.30
CA ASN A 134 19.73 5.59 14.94
C ASN A 134 19.02 6.89 14.58
N VAL A 135 19.11 7.90 15.46
CA VAL A 135 18.64 9.24 15.16
C VAL A 135 19.83 10.13 14.80
N VAL A 136 19.76 10.73 13.63
CA VAL A 136 20.77 11.66 13.12
C VAL A 136 20.05 12.97 12.83
N GLU A 137 20.33 13.99 13.66
CA GLU A 137 19.64 15.29 13.63
C GLU A 137 18.12 15.12 13.84
N ASP A 138 17.32 15.44 12.81
CA ASP A 138 15.85 15.31 12.79
C ASP A 138 15.37 14.09 12.00
N ASN A 139 16.29 13.20 11.60
CA ASN A 139 15.99 11.99 10.86
C ASN A 139 16.14 10.76 11.75
N PHE A 140 15.14 9.89 11.69
CA PHE A 140 15.20 8.53 12.20
C PHE A 140 15.64 7.60 11.07
N VAL A 141 16.79 6.96 11.21
CA VAL A 141 17.40 6.12 10.18
C VAL A 141 17.37 4.66 10.63
N ILE A 142 16.86 3.79 9.76
CA ILE A 142 16.83 2.34 9.95
C ILE A 142 17.73 1.71 8.89
N MET A 143 18.58 0.78 9.29
CA MET A 143 19.46 0.04 8.39
C MET A 143 19.30 -1.45 8.61
N ASN A 144 19.04 -2.18 7.53
CA ASN A 144 19.11 -3.64 7.51
C ASN A 144 20.54 -4.06 7.22
N MET A 145 21.21 -4.67 8.20
CA MET A 145 22.62 -5.06 8.11
C MET A 145 22.84 -6.23 7.14
N LYS A 146 21.80 -7.01 6.85
CA LYS A 146 21.87 -8.15 5.94
C LYS A 146 21.72 -7.73 4.48
N THR A 147 20.82 -6.79 4.19
CA THR A 147 20.58 -6.28 2.82
C THR A 147 21.33 -4.98 2.53
N SER A 148 21.96 -4.37 3.53
CA SER A 148 22.58 -3.03 3.47
C SER A 148 21.60 -1.90 3.10
N GLU A 149 20.29 -2.16 3.15
CA GLU A 149 19.26 -1.17 2.86
C GLU A 149 19.17 -0.15 3.99
N VAL A 150 19.07 1.13 3.61
CA VAL A 150 18.95 2.25 4.53
C VAL A 150 17.68 3.02 4.22
N HIS A 151 16.83 3.19 5.24
CA HIS A 151 15.58 3.93 5.17
C HIS A 151 15.63 5.11 6.15
N SER A 152 15.21 6.27 5.69
CA SER A 152 15.17 7.49 6.50
C SER A 152 13.75 7.99 6.63
N PHE A 153 13.38 8.29 7.87
CA PHE A 153 12.06 8.71 8.30
C PHE A 153 12.17 9.97 9.14
N GLY A 154 11.04 10.66 9.34
CA GLY A 154 10.99 11.75 10.32
C GLY A 154 11.19 11.22 11.73
N LYS A 155 11.95 11.95 12.55
CA LYS A 155 12.22 11.60 13.96
C LYS A 155 10.97 11.31 14.78
N HIS A 156 9.82 11.89 14.44
CA HIS A 156 8.55 11.64 15.14
C HIS A 156 8.07 10.20 15.06
N LEU A 157 8.63 9.38 14.16
CA LEU A 157 8.32 7.95 14.03
C LEU A 157 9.20 7.04 14.91
N GLU A 158 10.25 7.57 15.54
CA GLU A 158 11.13 6.81 16.46
C GLU A 158 10.34 6.15 17.62
N PRO A 159 9.42 6.84 18.32
CA PRO A 159 8.67 6.19 19.39
C PRO A 159 7.80 5.02 18.91
N LEU A 160 7.30 5.07 17.67
CA LEU A 160 6.52 3.97 17.09
C LEU A 160 7.41 2.74 16.81
N TRP A 161 8.65 2.99 16.36
CA TRP A 161 9.64 1.93 16.19
C TRP A 161 10.00 1.26 17.52
N ASP A 162 10.13 2.04 18.59
CA ASP A 162 10.44 1.50 19.92
C ASP A 162 9.33 0.59 20.45
N MET A 163 8.07 0.81 20.06
CA MET A 163 6.95 -0.06 20.40
C MET A 163 6.92 -1.38 19.58
N CYS A 164 7.76 -1.53 18.55
CA CYS A 164 7.92 -2.79 17.81
C CYS A 164 8.83 -3.78 18.57
N ASP A 165 8.45 -4.08 19.82
CA ASP A 165 9.27 -4.78 20.81
C ASP A 165 8.75 -6.18 21.17
N SER A 166 7.80 -6.72 20.41
CA SER A 166 7.06 -7.97 20.67
C SER A 166 6.11 -7.95 21.87
N THR A 167 5.99 -6.85 22.60
CA THR A 167 5.14 -6.74 23.80
C THR A 167 3.87 -5.94 23.57
N HIS A 168 3.90 -4.96 22.67
CA HIS A 168 2.74 -4.19 22.26
C HIS A 168 2.07 -4.86 21.06
N THR A 169 0.74 -4.90 21.06
CA THR A 169 -0.01 -5.33 19.87
C THR A 169 -0.10 -4.19 18.85
N VAL A 170 -0.40 -4.52 17.59
CA VAL A 170 -0.72 -3.50 16.57
C VAL A 170 -1.84 -2.58 17.07
N GLY A 171 -2.88 -3.14 17.70
CA GLY A 171 -3.97 -2.36 18.29
C GLY A 171 -3.51 -1.38 19.37
N ASP A 172 -2.58 -1.78 20.24
CA ASP A 172 -1.99 -0.90 21.26
C ASP A 172 -1.22 0.26 20.63
N ILE A 173 -0.43 -0.02 19.59
CA ILE A 173 0.37 0.98 18.88
C ILE A 173 -0.53 1.98 18.17
N LEU A 174 -1.55 1.50 17.45
CA LEU A 174 -2.52 2.36 16.77
C LEU A 174 -3.32 3.22 17.74
N SER A 175 -3.63 2.69 18.93
CA SER A 175 -4.34 3.42 19.99
C SER A 175 -3.50 4.50 20.67
N ALA A 176 -2.18 4.30 20.74
CA ALA A 176 -1.24 5.28 21.29
C ALA A 176 -0.83 6.37 20.28
N ALA A 177 -1.10 6.15 19.00
CA ALA A 177 -0.68 7.04 17.92
C ALA A 177 -1.42 8.38 17.92
N ALA A 178 -0.69 9.47 17.66
CA ALA A 178 -1.30 10.77 17.38
C ALA A 178 -1.99 10.81 16.01
N ASN A 179 -1.54 9.99 15.06
CA ASN A 179 -2.09 9.87 13.72
C ASN A 179 -2.13 8.40 13.30
N THR A 180 -3.30 7.76 13.46
CA THR A 180 -3.51 6.34 13.19
C THR A 180 -3.22 5.95 11.74
N GLU A 181 -3.57 6.79 10.75
CA GLU A 181 -3.33 6.49 9.33
C GLU A 181 -1.83 6.49 9.00
N GLU A 182 -1.08 7.49 9.49
CA GLU A 182 0.36 7.55 9.32
C GLU A 182 1.07 6.38 10.02
N THR A 183 0.62 6.03 11.23
CA THR A 183 1.16 4.89 11.97
C THR A 183 0.87 3.56 11.26
N LEU A 184 -0.35 3.35 10.76
CA LEU A 184 -0.70 2.14 10.01
C LEU A 184 0.17 2.02 8.74
N PHE A 185 0.26 3.10 7.96
CA PHE A 185 1.12 3.15 6.77
C PHE A 185 2.58 2.81 7.12
N PHE A 186 3.11 3.40 8.19
CA PHE A 186 4.48 3.15 8.63
C PHE A 186 4.68 1.69 9.04
N LEU A 187 3.79 1.11 9.83
CA LEU A 187 3.86 -0.29 10.24
C LEU A 187 3.78 -1.24 9.04
N GLN A 188 2.85 -1.01 8.11
CA GLN A 188 2.76 -1.79 6.87
C GLN A 188 4.06 -1.69 6.07
N PHE A 189 4.65 -0.50 5.94
CA PHE A 189 5.92 -0.30 5.26
C PHE A 189 7.06 -1.09 5.91
N LEU A 190 7.18 -1.04 7.24
CA LEU A 190 8.20 -1.80 7.98
C LEU A 190 8.04 -3.31 7.79
N VAL A 191 6.80 -3.82 7.80
CA VAL A 191 6.51 -5.25 7.60
C VAL A 191 6.82 -5.67 6.16
N LYS A 192 6.43 -4.87 5.17
CA LYS A 192 6.69 -5.18 3.75
C LYS A 192 8.15 -5.11 3.36
N LEU A 193 8.97 -4.32 4.07
CA LEU A 193 10.42 -4.28 3.91
C LEU A 193 11.16 -5.37 4.72
N GLY A 194 10.43 -6.22 5.47
CA GLY A 194 11.04 -7.22 6.33
C GLY A 194 11.86 -6.65 7.50
N LEU A 195 11.63 -5.37 7.86
CA LEU A 195 12.28 -4.72 9.00
C LEU A 195 11.62 -5.11 10.33
N VAL A 196 10.33 -5.44 10.26
CA VAL A 196 9.49 -5.89 11.38
C VAL A 196 8.72 -7.13 10.96
N GLU A 197 8.64 -8.11 11.86
CA GLU A 197 7.80 -9.30 11.72
C GLU A 197 6.58 -9.19 12.65
N LEU A 198 5.42 -9.67 12.19
CA LEU A 198 4.22 -9.78 13.02
C LEU A 198 4.14 -11.18 13.64
N LYS A 199 4.09 -11.26 14.98
CA LYS A 199 3.90 -12.52 15.72
C LYS A 199 2.48 -12.60 16.28
N LYS A 200 1.93 -13.82 16.37
CA LYS A 200 0.62 -14.09 16.98
C LYS A 200 0.80 -14.76 18.34
#